data_AF-A0A8T2QFD3-F1
#
_entry.id   AF-A0A8T2QFD3-F1
#
_cell.length_a   1.000
_cell.length_b   1.000
_cell.length_c   1.000
_cell.angle_alpha   90.00
_cell.angle_beta   90.00
_cell.angle_gamma   90.00
#
_symmetry.space_group_name_H-M   'P 1'
#
loop_
_entity.id
_entity.type
_entity.pdbx_description
1 polymer ?
#
loop_
_entity_poly.entity_id
_entity_poly.type
_entity_poly.pdbx_seq_one_letter_code
_entity_poly.pdbx_strand_id
1 'polypeptide(L)'
;MSRDGKKELEVNIDDVKEPTMIHDFAITENFVIIPDHQVIFSLKEMLKGSSPVLYDKDKVSRFGVLPRNAEDDSDIRWIDVPGCFCFHLWNAWEVEEMNEIVVIGSLMTPADRIFNDSGDGFRSILTEIRLNLDTLTSQKRPICPCLNLEAGQVNRKLLGRKTQYAYLAISQPWPKVSGIAKVNLQSPIPSSNSLKATNPRSHTAQHSSSIAQANIAGSFMFPSNCFGGEPMFVPRCQNPEAEEDDGYVLTFMYNESTGRSELLVLDARSPSLQMIASIKIPTRVPYGFHGTFIRESELKRQKK
;
A
#
# COMPACT_ATOMS: atom_id res chain seq x y z
N MET A 1 12.98 -18.41 1.76
CA MET A 1 12.81 -19.79 1.25
C MET A 1 13.50 -19.87 -0.09
N SER A 2 14.21 -20.95 -0.37
CA SER A 2 14.84 -21.20 -1.65
C SER A 2 13.79 -21.36 -2.76
N ARG A 3 14.24 -21.33 -4.02
CA ARG A 3 13.36 -21.63 -5.18
C ARG A 3 12.70 -23.00 -5.11
N ASP A 4 13.29 -23.92 -4.34
CA ASP A 4 12.80 -25.29 -4.12
C ASP A 4 11.93 -25.41 -2.86
N GLY A 5 11.56 -24.29 -2.23
CA GLY A 5 10.67 -24.26 -1.05
C GLY A 5 11.35 -24.67 0.26
N LYS A 6 12.69 -24.66 0.34
CA LYS A 6 13.40 -24.92 1.60
C LYS A 6 13.53 -23.63 2.43
N LYS A 7 13.30 -23.70 3.73
CA LYS A 7 13.65 -22.62 4.66
C LYS A 7 15.18 -22.49 4.69
N GLU A 8 15.68 -21.29 4.42
CA GLU A 8 17.14 -21.03 4.35
C GLU A 8 17.64 -20.35 5.62
N LEU A 9 16.90 -19.36 6.12
CA LEU A 9 17.29 -18.54 7.25
C LEU A 9 16.08 -18.27 8.16
N GLU A 10 16.35 -18.22 9.46
CA GLU A 10 15.45 -17.81 10.52
C GLU A 10 16.23 -16.92 11.47
N VAL A 11 15.72 -15.72 11.72
CA VAL A 11 16.33 -14.74 12.62
C VAL A 11 15.27 -14.36 13.64
N ASN A 12 15.60 -14.51 14.92
CA ASN A 12 14.77 -14.00 16.01
C ASN A 12 15.08 -12.53 16.22
N ILE A 13 14.06 -11.73 16.51
CA ILE A 13 14.20 -10.29 16.77
C ILE A 13 13.72 -10.03 18.20
N ASP A 14 14.65 -10.15 19.14
CA ASP A 14 14.37 -10.12 20.58
C ASP A 14 14.15 -8.68 21.08
N ASP A 15 14.59 -7.69 20.30
CA ASP A 15 14.43 -6.27 20.58
C ASP A 15 12.99 -5.73 20.48
N VAL A 16 12.05 -6.52 19.92
CA VAL A 16 10.62 -6.21 19.91
C VAL A 16 10.01 -6.69 21.22
N LYS A 17 10.06 -5.83 22.25
CA LYS A 17 9.72 -6.16 23.64
C LYS A 17 8.23 -6.38 23.91
N GLU A 18 7.37 -5.88 23.04
CA GLU A 18 5.93 -5.98 23.17
C GLU A 18 5.35 -6.76 21.99
N PRO A 19 4.26 -7.52 22.17
CA PRO A 19 3.58 -8.18 21.07
C PRO A 19 2.94 -7.15 20.10
N THR A 20 3.73 -6.58 19.20
CA THR A 20 3.27 -5.62 18.19
C THR A 20 2.56 -6.36 17.04
N MET A 21 1.47 -5.77 16.53
CA MET A 21 0.84 -6.22 15.30
C MET A 21 1.66 -5.76 14.09
N ILE A 22 2.26 -6.73 13.39
CA ILE A 22 3.02 -6.53 12.15
C ILE A 22 2.28 -7.27 11.04
N HIS A 23 1.38 -6.56 10.35
CA HIS A 23 0.61 -7.12 9.22
C HIS A 23 1.47 -7.26 7.96
N ASP A 24 2.35 -6.28 7.73
CA ASP A 24 3.15 -6.17 6.52
C ASP A 24 4.57 -5.71 6.86
N PHE A 25 5.49 -5.94 5.92
CA PHE A 25 6.88 -5.50 6.00
C PHE A 25 7.40 -5.23 4.59
N ALA A 26 8.47 -4.45 4.47
CA ALA A 26 9.08 -4.18 3.17
C ALA A 26 10.46 -4.83 3.04
N ILE A 27 10.92 -4.97 1.81
CA ILE A 27 12.27 -5.42 1.49
C ILE A 27 12.93 -4.40 0.59
N THR A 28 14.26 -4.38 0.59
CA THR A 28 15.10 -3.71 -0.39
C THR A 28 16.01 -4.76 -1.06
N GLU A 29 16.98 -4.31 -1.85
CA GLU A 29 18.00 -5.20 -2.42
C GLU A 29 18.75 -5.95 -1.30
N ASN A 30 19.15 -5.23 -0.24
CA ASN A 30 20.02 -5.74 0.81
C ASN A 30 19.37 -5.83 2.20
N PHE A 31 18.23 -5.16 2.46
CA PHE A 31 17.62 -5.08 3.79
C PHE A 31 16.18 -5.58 3.85
N VAL A 32 15.76 -5.99 5.04
CA VAL A 32 14.37 -6.18 5.46
C VAL A 32 13.99 -4.99 6.34
N ILE A 33 12.82 -4.43 6.08
CA ILE A 33 12.32 -3.23 6.75
C ILE A 33 11.08 -3.60 7.58
N ILE A 34 11.23 -3.54 8.90
CA ILE A 34 10.27 -4.10 9.85
C ILE A 34 9.57 -2.95 10.57
N PRO A 35 8.25 -2.76 10.38
CA PRO A 35 7.50 -1.75 11.11
C PRO A 35 7.17 -2.22 12.53
N ASP A 36 7.74 -1.58 13.56
CA ASP A 36 7.29 -1.72 14.96
C ASP A 36 6.43 -0.49 15.29
N HIS A 37 5.11 -0.67 15.26
CA HIS A 37 4.13 0.40 15.36
C HIS A 37 3.31 0.33 16.66
N GLN A 38 2.37 1.26 16.78
CA GLN A 38 1.56 1.52 17.98
C GLN A 38 0.41 0.52 18.23
N VAL A 39 0.11 -0.37 17.29
CA VAL A 39 -0.94 -1.38 17.49
C VAL A 39 -0.32 -2.62 18.13
N ILE A 40 -0.75 -2.94 19.34
CA ILE A 40 -0.19 -4.02 20.16
C ILE A 40 -1.26 -5.03 20.57
N PHE A 41 -0.83 -6.24 20.91
CA PHE A 41 -1.69 -7.28 21.45
C PHE A 41 -1.54 -7.39 22.97
N SER A 42 -2.66 -7.26 23.68
CA SER A 42 -2.75 -7.50 25.12
C SER A 42 -3.79 -8.59 25.42
N LEU A 43 -3.31 -9.82 25.61
CA LEU A 43 -4.18 -10.97 25.93
C LEU A 43 -4.94 -10.81 27.25
N LYS A 44 -4.46 -9.94 28.16
CA LYS A 44 -5.13 -9.64 29.43
C LYS A 44 -6.49 -8.97 29.23
N GLU A 45 -6.69 -8.26 28.11
CA GLU A 45 -7.97 -7.60 27.80
C GLU A 45 -9.07 -8.60 27.44
N MET A 46 -8.70 -9.78 26.92
CA MET A 46 -9.67 -10.84 26.64
C MET A 46 -10.32 -11.37 27.93
N LEU A 47 -9.59 -11.37 29.06
CA LEU A 47 -10.13 -11.77 30.36
C LEU A 47 -11.24 -10.82 30.85
N LYS A 48 -11.26 -9.59 30.33
CA LYS A 48 -12.29 -8.57 30.62
C LYS A 48 -13.41 -8.56 29.57
N GLY A 49 -13.36 -9.42 28.55
CA GLY A 49 -14.28 -9.41 27.42
C GLY A 49 -14.02 -8.30 26.38
N SER A 50 -12.88 -7.61 26.47
CA SER A 50 -12.46 -6.56 25.55
C SER A 50 -11.65 -7.12 24.37
N SER A 51 -11.49 -6.33 23.30
CA SER A 51 -10.60 -6.68 22.18
C SER A 51 -9.15 -6.85 22.66
N PRO A 52 -8.43 -7.89 22.21
CA PRO A 52 -7.00 -8.04 22.49
C PRO A 52 -6.13 -7.06 21.70
N VAL A 53 -6.67 -6.37 20.70
CA VAL A 53 -5.94 -5.42 19.86
C VAL A 53 -6.12 -4.02 20.44
N LEU A 54 -5.01 -3.41 20.86
CA LEU A 54 -4.97 -2.10 21.46
C LEU A 54 -4.16 -1.14 20.60
N TYR A 55 -4.47 0.15 20.74
CA TYR A 55 -3.67 1.23 20.19
C TYR A 55 -3.00 1.97 21.34
N ASP A 56 -1.70 1.76 21.46
CA ASP A 56 -0.85 2.44 22.44
C ASP A 56 -0.37 3.77 21.85
N LYS A 57 -0.92 4.87 22.38
CA LYS A 57 -0.59 6.23 21.93
C LYS A 57 0.78 6.70 22.41
N ASP A 58 1.29 6.11 23.48
CA ASP A 58 2.55 6.51 24.11
C ASP A 58 3.75 5.78 23.47
N LYS A 59 3.50 4.63 22.84
CA LYS A 59 4.50 3.94 22.02
C LYS A 59 4.95 4.79 20.83
N VAL A 60 6.27 4.94 20.67
CA VAL A 60 6.85 5.60 19.50
C VAL A 60 7.00 4.57 18.38
N SER A 61 6.36 4.81 17.24
CA SER A 61 6.55 3.98 16.05
C SER A 61 7.98 4.11 15.54
N ARG A 62 8.55 3.00 15.09
CA ARG A 62 9.90 2.90 14.54
C ARG A 62 9.97 1.87 13.42
N PHE A 63 11.02 1.93 12.62
CA PHE A 63 11.34 0.90 11.63
C PHE A 63 12.68 0.26 11.97
N GLY A 64 12.71 -1.07 11.97
CA GLY A 64 13.93 -1.85 12.04
C GLY A 64 14.47 -2.10 10.63
N VAL A 65 15.74 -1.77 10.40
CA VAL A 65 16.46 -2.06 9.17
C VAL A 65 17.43 -3.19 9.45
N LEU A 66 17.16 -4.38 8.90
CA LEU A 66 17.94 -5.59 9.13
C LEU A 66 18.57 -6.08 7.82
N PRO A 67 19.89 -6.36 7.74
CA PRO A 67 20.48 -6.99 6.57
C PRO A 67 19.81 -8.33 6.26
N ARG A 68 19.50 -8.59 4.99
CA ARG A 68 18.78 -9.82 4.56
C ARG A 68 19.56 -11.11 4.81
N ASN A 69 20.87 -11.00 4.96
CA ASN A 69 21.80 -12.08 5.24
C ASN A 69 22.25 -12.12 6.71
N ALA A 70 21.64 -11.32 7.60
CA ALA A 70 21.94 -11.34 9.03
C ALA A 70 21.65 -12.72 9.63
N GLU A 71 22.50 -13.19 10.53
CA GLU A 71 22.30 -14.47 11.23
C GLU A 71 21.51 -14.31 12.54
N ASP A 72 21.55 -13.10 13.11
CA ASP A 72 20.84 -12.68 14.32
C ASP A 72 20.34 -11.23 14.17
N ASP A 73 19.76 -10.66 15.24
CA ASP A 73 19.26 -9.29 15.26
C ASP A 73 20.31 -8.24 15.68
N SER A 74 21.57 -8.61 15.88
CA SER A 74 22.60 -7.68 16.38
C SER A 74 22.88 -6.51 15.42
N ASP A 75 22.67 -6.74 14.12
CA ASP A 75 22.86 -5.74 13.06
C ASP A 75 21.61 -4.90 12.76
N ILE A 76 20.51 -5.09 13.52
CA ILE A 76 19.30 -4.30 13.30
C ILE A 76 19.53 -2.84 13.68
N ARG A 77 19.14 -1.92 12.79
CA ARG A 77 19.12 -0.49 13.07
C ARG A 77 17.67 -0.03 13.26
N TRP A 78 17.34 0.36 14.48
CA TRP A 78 16.04 0.95 14.79
C TRP A 78 16.05 2.45 14.56
N ILE A 79 15.09 2.94 13.78
CA ILE A 79 14.94 4.36 13.45
C ILE A 79 13.53 4.81 13.83
N ASP A 80 13.45 5.77 14.74
CA ASP A 80 12.18 6.30 15.23
C ASP A 80 11.45 7.13 14.15
N VAL A 81 10.16 6.90 14.01
CA VAL A 81 9.24 7.60 13.09
C VAL A 81 7.95 7.96 13.82
N PRO A 82 7.96 8.99 14.70
CA PRO A 82 6.82 9.32 15.55
C PRO A 82 5.53 9.57 14.77
N GLY A 83 4.39 9.10 15.30
CA GLY A 83 3.08 9.26 14.67
C GLY A 83 3.01 8.58 13.28
N CYS A 84 3.58 7.39 13.15
CA CYS A 84 3.57 6.60 11.93
C CYS A 84 2.84 5.28 12.18
N PHE A 85 1.75 5.04 11.48
CA PHE A 85 1.14 3.72 11.40
C PHE A 85 0.77 3.43 9.95
N CYS A 86 1.47 2.47 9.36
CA CYS A 86 1.14 1.94 8.05
C CYS A 86 0.66 0.51 8.21
N PHE A 87 -0.55 0.21 7.71
CA PHE A 87 -1.01 -1.17 7.66
C PHE A 87 -0.34 -1.92 6.52
N HIS A 88 -0.14 -1.27 5.38
CA HIS A 88 0.58 -1.82 4.22
C HIS A 88 1.79 -0.96 3.84
N LEU A 89 2.85 -1.63 3.39
CA LEU A 89 4.05 -1.05 2.82
C LEU A 89 4.18 -1.51 1.36
N TRP A 90 4.01 -0.58 0.42
CA TRP A 90 3.89 -0.89 -0.99
C TRP A 90 5.21 -1.26 -1.65
N ASN A 91 6.29 -0.59 -1.27
CA ASN A 91 7.65 -0.88 -1.72
C ASN A 91 8.68 -0.17 -0.82
N ALA A 92 9.93 -0.61 -0.87
CA ALA A 92 11.06 0.12 -0.32
C ALA A 92 12.29 -0.01 -1.22
N TRP A 93 13.23 0.93 -1.12
CA TRP A 93 14.50 0.85 -1.84
C TRP A 93 15.60 1.67 -1.15
N GLU A 94 16.84 1.32 -1.45
CA GLU A 94 18.03 2.00 -0.96
C GLU A 94 18.39 3.21 -1.84
N VAL A 95 18.92 4.26 -1.22
CA VAL A 95 19.49 5.44 -1.85
C VAL A 95 20.93 5.56 -1.37
N GLU A 96 21.84 4.91 -2.10
CA GLU A 96 23.24 4.72 -1.72
C GLU A 96 23.95 6.07 -1.49
N GLU A 97 23.67 7.09 -2.29
CA GLU A 97 24.38 8.37 -2.22
C GLU A 97 24.13 9.13 -0.91
N MET A 98 23.01 8.86 -0.24
CA MET A 98 22.61 9.50 1.02
C MET A 98 22.61 8.53 2.21
N ASN A 99 22.95 7.27 1.98
CA ASN A 99 22.80 6.19 2.96
C ASN A 99 21.39 6.16 3.59
N GLU A 100 20.37 6.29 2.74
CA GLU A 100 18.96 6.32 3.14
C GLU A 100 18.20 5.11 2.61
N ILE A 101 17.16 4.71 3.33
CA ILE A 101 16.12 3.82 2.83
C ILE A 101 14.84 4.62 2.64
N VAL A 102 14.26 4.50 1.45
CA VAL A 102 12.94 5.03 1.15
C VAL A 102 11.92 3.91 1.32
N VAL A 103 10.89 4.16 2.10
CA VAL A 103 9.74 3.26 2.30
C VAL A 103 8.49 3.98 1.82
N ILE A 104 7.71 3.32 0.98
CA ILE A 104 6.44 3.83 0.48
C ILE A 104 5.32 3.05 1.17
N GLY A 105 4.53 3.73 2.00
CA GLY A 105 3.44 3.12 2.74
C GLY A 105 2.22 4.03 2.80
N SER A 106 1.08 3.45 3.17
CA SER A 106 -0.14 4.22 3.39
C SER A 106 -0.30 4.53 4.87
N LEU A 107 -0.10 5.80 5.23
CA LEU A 107 -0.16 6.28 6.61
C LEU A 107 -1.61 6.48 7.04
N MET A 108 -2.06 5.71 8.03
CA MET A 108 -3.43 5.75 8.51
C MET A 108 -3.55 6.58 9.78
N THR A 109 -4.53 7.49 9.80
CA THR A 109 -4.85 8.31 10.96
C THR A 109 -6.37 8.27 11.22
N PRO A 110 -6.82 7.90 12.43
CA PRO A 110 -6.05 7.29 13.52
C PRO A 110 -5.66 5.83 13.21
N ALA A 111 -4.64 5.31 13.89
CA ALA A 111 -4.06 3.98 13.66
C ALA A 111 -5.01 2.81 13.99
N ASP A 112 -5.92 3.01 14.95
CA ASP A 112 -6.87 1.99 15.42
C ASP A 112 -8.09 1.83 14.53
N ARG A 113 -8.21 2.64 13.47
CA ARG A 113 -9.46 2.73 12.70
C ARG A 113 -9.85 1.45 11.96
N ILE A 114 -8.89 0.55 11.73
CA ILE A 114 -9.15 -0.77 11.15
C ILE A 114 -9.89 -1.68 12.13
N PHE A 115 -9.67 -1.48 13.43
CA PHE A 115 -10.17 -2.35 14.50
C PHE A 115 -11.32 -1.72 15.29
N ASN A 116 -11.61 -0.44 15.04
CA ASN A 116 -12.62 0.32 15.75
C ASN A 116 -13.49 1.12 14.77
N ASP A 117 -14.81 0.94 14.82
CA ASP A 117 -15.79 1.55 13.88
C ASP A 117 -16.39 2.89 14.37
N SER A 118 -16.08 3.36 15.59
CA SER A 118 -16.53 4.67 16.08
C SER A 118 -15.65 5.85 15.64
N GLY A 119 -16.18 6.79 14.84
CA GLY A 119 -15.58 8.12 14.62
C GLY A 119 -15.51 8.61 13.16
N ASP A 120 -15.62 9.91 12.97
CA ASP A 120 -15.37 10.58 11.68
C ASP A 120 -13.88 10.87 11.48
N GLY A 121 -13.47 11.13 10.23
CA GLY A 121 -12.14 11.68 9.94
C GLY A 121 -11.02 10.68 9.66
N PHE A 122 -11.35 9.44 9.31
CA PHE A 122 -10.35 8.48 8.82
C PHE A 122 -9.62 8.99 7.59
N ARG A 123 -8.29 8.89 7.61
CA ARG A 123 -7.45 9.15 6.44
C ARG A 123 -6.42 8.05 6.28
N SER A 124 -6.24 7.58 5.05
CA SER A 124 -5.07 6.78 4.67
C SER A 124 -4.31 7.45 3.54
N ILE A 125 -3.17 8.03 3.87
CA ILE A 125 -2.41 8.89 2.97
C ILE A 125 -1.15 8.16 2.51
N LEU A 126 -1.04 7.95 1.20
CA LEU A 126 0.20 7.46 0.60
C LEU A 126 1.36 8.41 0.95
N THR A 127 2.38 7.88 1.60
CA THR A 127 3.46 8.63 2.23
C THR A 127 4.80 8.00 1.88
N GLU A 128 5.77 8.85 1.54
CA GLU A 128 7.19 8.49 1.48
C GLU A 128 7.79 8.68 2.88
N ILE A 129 8.45 7.65 3.39
CA ILE A 129 9.18 7.66 4.65
C ILE A 129 10.65 7.45 4.31
N ARG A 130 11.51 8.38 4.71
CA ARG A 130 12.96 8.29 4.54
C ARG A 130 13.61 7.96 5.86
N LEU A 131 14.46 6.96 5.87
CA LEU A 131 15.19 6.47 7.02
C LEU A 131 16.68 6.66 6.76
N ASN A 132 17.35 7.52 7.51
CA ASN A 132 18.79 7.74 7.35
C ASN A 132 19.58 6.79 8.26
N LEU A 133 20.46 5.98 7.68
CA LEU A 133 21.18 4.93 8.40
C LEU A 133 22.40 5.44 9.19
N ASP A 134 22.90 6.65 8.88
CA ASP A 134 24.02 7.28 9.57
C ASP A 134 23.54 8.06 10.81
N THR A 135 22.52 8.89 10.65
CA THR A 135 22.00 9.74 11.73
C THR A 135 20.92 9.06 12.56
N LEU A 136 20.37 7.94 12.09
CA LEU A 136 19.21 7.25 12.68
C LEU A 136 17.99 8.16 12.84
N THR A 137 17.81 9.10 11.90
CA THR A 137 16.66 10.00 11.86
C THR A 137 15.74 9.66 10.70
N SER A 138 14.46 10.03 10.83
CA SER A 138 13.47 9.83 9.78
C SER A 138 12.82 11.12 9.29
N GLN A 139 12.29 11.07 8.06
CA GLN A 139 11.45 12.12 7.48
C GLN A 139 10.22 11.48 6.82
N LYS A 140 9.10 12.21 6.82
CA LYS A 140 7.86 11.77 6.17
C LYS A 140 7.37 12.82 5.20
N ARG A 141 6.93 12.40 4.02
CA ARG A 141 6.42 13.26 2.96
C ARG A 141 5.16 12.65 2.33
N PRO A 142 3.97 13.25 2.51
CA PRO A 142 2.75 12.82 1.83
C PRO A 142 2.88 12.93 0.31
N ILE A 143 2.58 11.86 -0.44
CA ILE A 143 2.63 11.85 -1.92
C ILE A 143 1.30 12.32 -2.52
N CYS A 144 0.18 11.81 -1.99
CA CYS A 144 -1.16 12.13 -2.48
C CYS A 144 -2.12 12.39 -1.31
N PRO A 145 -2.04 13.56 -0.65
CA PRO A 145 -2.83 13.82 0.56
C PRO A 145 -4.33 13.97 0.31
N CYS A 146 -4.77 14.20 -0.93
CA CYS A 146 -6.17 14.45 -1.26
C CYS A 146 -7.04 13.18 -1.38
N LEU A 147 -6.43 12.00 -1.48
CA LEU A 147 -7.14 10.73 -1.64
C LEU A 147 -6.84 9.79 -0.48
N ASN A 148 -7.82 8.96 -0.11
CA ASN A 148 -7.57 7.78 0.70
C ASN A 148 -7.10 6.66 -0.23
N LEU A 149 -5.83 6.31 -0.14
CA LEU A 149 -5.21 5.28 -0.97
C LEU A 149 -4.76 4.13 -0.09
N GLU A 150 -5.37 2.98 -0.32
CA GLU A 150 -5.08 1.72 0.36
C GLU A 150 -5.08 0.59 -0.67
N ALA A 151 -4.77 -0.63 -0.20
CA ALA A 151 -4.86 -1.88 -0.95
C ALA A 151 -4.41 -1.75 -2.43
N GLY A 152 -3.17 -2.11 -2.72
CA GLY A 152 -2.67 -2.10 -4.08
C GLY A 152 -1.28 -2.66 -4.22
N GLN A 153 -0.66 -2.40 -5.37
CA GLN A 153 0.59 -3.03 -5.77
C GLN A 153 1.47 -2.10 -6.59
N VAL A 154 2.78 -2.34 -6.51
CA VAL A 154 3.77 -1.84 -7.47
C VAL A 154 4.07 -2.92 -8.52
N ASN A 155 4.84 -2.58 -9.56
CA ASN A 155 5.35 -3.59 -10.46
C ASN A 155 6.26 -4.57 -9.72
N ARG A 156 5.81 -5.82 -9.57
CA ARG A 156 6.52 -6.88 -8.82
C ARG A 156 7.96 -7.14 -9.30
N LYS A 157 8.31 -6.79 -10.55
CA LYS A 157 9.69 -6.90 -11.06
C LYS A 157 10.66 -5.95 -10.36
N LEU A 158 10.15 -4.88 -9.76
CA LEU A 158 10.89 -3.82 -9.10
C LEU A 158 10.69 -3.83 -7.57
N LEU A 159 10.16 -4.91 -7.01
CA LEU A 159 10.02 -5.05 -5.56
C LEU A 159 11.40 -4.98 -4.90
N GLY A 160 11.56 -4.11 -3.92
CA GLY A 160 12.84 -3.83 -3.26
C GLY A 160 13.77 -2.88 -4.02
N ARG A 161 13.34 -2.37 -5.17
CA ARG A 161 14.07 -1.43 -6.02
C ARG A 161 13.22 -0.19 -6.26
N LYS A 162 13.88 0.89 -6.68
CA LYS A 162 13.22 2.16 -6.95
C LYS A 162 12.14 1.99 -8.02
N THR A 163 10.91 2.32 -7.67
CA THR A 163 9.73 2.32 -8.55
C THR A 163 9.21 3.73 -8.78
N GLN A 164 8.69 3.99 -9.96
CA GLN A 164 8.03 5.24 -10.30
C GLN A 164 6.52 5.19 -10.04
N TYR A 165 5.87 4.03 -10.21
CA TYR A 165 4.42 3.90 -10.18
C TYR A 165 3.93 2.94 -9.10
N ALA A 166 2.85 3.34 -8.43
CA ALA A 166 2.02 2.46 -7.60
C ALA A 166 0.58 2.48 -8.10
N TYR A 167 -0.10 1.33 -8.04
CA TYR A 167 -1.51 1.19 -8.38
C TYR A 167 -2.28 0.90 -7.09
N LEU A 168 -3.14 1.81 -6.67
CA LEU A 168 -3.79 1.78 -5.36
C LEU A 168 -5.31 1.95 -5.48
N ALA A 169 -6.06 1.33 -4.58
CA ALA A 169 -7.50 1.50 -4.46
C ALA A 169 -7.84 2.86 -3.86
N ILE A 170 -8.77 3.58 -4.50
CA ILE A 170 -9.36 4.83 -3.99
C ILE A 170 -10.47 4.46 -3.01
N SER A 171 -10.18 4.50 -1.71
CA SER A 171 -11.06 4.05 -0.63
C SER A 171 -11.95 5.20 -0.11
N GLN A 172 -12.85 5.68 -0.97
CA GLN A 172 -13.76 6.79 -0.68
C GLN A 172 -15.17 6.53 -1.24
N PRO A 173 -16.23 6.48 -0.41
CA PRO A 173 -16.23 6.60 1.05
C PRO A 173 -15.60 5.36 1.70
N TRP A 174 -14.82 5.55 2.77
CA TRP A 174 -14.31 4.42 3.56
C TRP A 174 -15.48 3.58 4.12
N PRO A 175 -15.41 2.23 4.08
CA PRO A 175 -14.33 1.38 3.58
C PRO A 175 -14.48 0.95 2.10
N LYS A 176 -15.43 1.52 1.36
CA LYS A 176 -15.71 1.12 -0.02
C LYS A 176 -14.68 1.69 -1.00
N VAL A 177 -14.23 0.85 -1.93
CA VAL A 177 -13.33 1.25 -3.02
C VAL A 177 -14.14 1.73 -4.21
N SER A 178 -14.03 3.02 -4.55
CA SER A 178 -14.78 3.65 -5.64
C SER A 178 -13.99 3.80 -6.94
N GLY A 179 -12.72 3.43 -6.95
CA GLY A 179 -11.90 3.50 -8.15
C GLY A 179 -10.46 3.08 -7.90
N ILE A 180 -9.65 3.19 -8.94
CA ILE A 180 -8.24 2.84 -8.95
C ILE A 180 -7.42 4.07 -9.33
N ALA A 181 -6.29 4.27 -8.65
CA ALA A 181 -5.33 5.33 -8.91
C ALA A 181 -3.97 4.74 -9.31
N LYS A 182 -3.39 5.21 -10.41
CA LYS A 182 -1.98 5.10 -10.75
C LYS A 182 -1.26 6.35 -10.25
N VAL A 183 -0.40 6.19 -9.26
CA VAL A 183 0.33 7.27 -8.61
C VAL A 183 1.78 7.28 -9.08
N ASN A 184 2.28 8.44 -9.54
CA ASN A 184 3.70 8.71 -9.72
C ASN A 184 4.32 9.09 -8.37
N LEU A 185 5.17 8.20 -7.85
CA LEU A 185 5.84 8.33 -6.56
C LEU A 185 6.97 9.37 -6.58
N GLN A 186 7.51 9.67 -7.78
CA GLN A 186 8.68 10.52 -7.96
C GLN A 186 8.33 11.98 -8.32
N SER A 187 7.07 12.26 -8.69
CA SER A 187 6.66 13.64 -8.98
C SER A 187 6.79 14.54 -7.75
N PRO A 188 7.42 15.73 -7.88
CA PRO A 188 7.44 16.71 -6.80
C PRO A 188 6.02 17.21 -6.51
N ILE A 189 5.72 17.44 -5.23
CA ILE A 189 4.45 18.04 -4.82
C ILE A 189 4.47 19.51 -5.24
N PRO A 190 3.42 20.05 -5.90
CA PRO A 190 3.33 21.47 -6.16
C PRO A 190 3.39 22.23 -4.84
N SER A 191 4.17 23.31 -4.80
CA SER A 191 4.25 24.20 -3.65
C SER A 191 2.85 24.65 -3.20
N SER A 192 2.64 24.76 -1.89
CA SER A 192 1.37 25.04 -1.20
C SER A 192 0.53 26.20 -1.77
N ASN A 193 1.12 27.12 -2.53
CA ASN A 193 0.41 28.22 -3.20
C ASN A 193 -0.56 27.77 -4.31
N SER A 194 -0.53 26.51 -4.75
CA SER A 194 -1.47 25.97 -5.75
C SER A 194 -2.65 25.19 -5.14
N LEU A 195 -2.62 24.89 -3.83
CA LEU A 195 -3.69 24.18 -3.13
C LEU A 195 -4.72 25.18 -2.57
N LYS A 196 -5.50 25.81 -3.45
CA LYS A 196 -6.72 26.51 -3.00
C LYS A 196 -7.79 25.46 -2.68
N ALA A 197 -7.98 25.18 -1.39
CA ALA A 197 -9.13 24.44 -0.90
C ALA A 197 -10.41 25.22 -1.26
N THR A 198 -11.20 24.69 -2.20
CA THR A 198 -12.54 25.23 -2.47
C THR A 198 -13.48 24.81 -1.34
N ASN A 199 -14.03 25.82 -0.68
CA ASN A 199 -14.95 25.77 0.45
C ASN A 199 -16.14 24.80 0.20
N PRO A 200 -16.44 23.83 1.08
CA PRO A 200 -17.55 22.89 0.89
C PRO A 200 -18.86 23.51 1.36
N ARG A 201 -19.39 24.49 0.61
CA ARG A 201 -20.76 25.01 0.78
C ARG A 201 -21.38 25.38 -0.55
N SER A 202 -21.68 24.38 -1.37
CA SER A 202 -22.72 24.51 -2.40
C SER A 202 -23.21 23.12 -2.81
N HIS A 203 -24.43 22.78 -2.40
CA HIS A 203 -25.18 21.64 -2.91
C HIS A 203 -25.69 21.96 -4.32
N THR A 204 -24.92 21.64 -5.36
CA THR A 204 -25.46 21.37 -6.71
C THR A 204 -24.49 20.49 -7.47
N ALA A 205 -25.04 19.48 -8.12
CA ALA A 205 -24.33 18.41 -8.82
C ALA A 205 -23.49 18.94 -10.00
N GLN A 206 -22.19 18.60 -9.97
CA GLN A 206 -21.29 18.22 -11.08
C GLN A 206 -19.85 18.29 -10.53
N HIS A 207 -19.49 17.34 -9.66
CA HIS A 207 -18.14 17.28 -9.07
C HIS A 207 -17.17 16.50 -9.97
N SER A 208 -16.74 17.12 -11.08
CA SER A 208 -15.35 16.93 -11.52
C SER A 208 -14.49 17.89 -10.71
N SER A 209 -14.17 17.54 -9.46
CA SER A 209 -13.30 18.35 -8.62
C SER A 209 -11.88 18.28 -9.18
N SER A 210 -11.52 19.25 -10.01
CA SER A 210 -10.20 19.46 -10.60
C SER A 210 -9.19 19.96 -9.55
N ILE A 211 -9.03 19.24 -8.45
CA ILE A 211 -7.77 19.34 -7.71
C ILE A 211 -6.77 18.68 -8.65
N ALA A 212 -5.81 19.45 -9.16
CA ALA A 212 -4.65 18.89 -9.84
C ALA A 212 -3.97 17.94 -8.84
N GLN A 213 -4.31 16.66 -8.93
CA GLN A 213 -3.72 15.58 -8.16
C GLN A 213 -2.33 15.37 -8.75
N ALA A 214 -1.38 16.22 -8.40
CA ALA A 214 -0.11 16.35 -9.12
C ALA A 214 0.72 15.06 -9.23
N ASN A 215 0.42 14.08 -8.39
CA ASN A 215 1.06 12.78 -8.38
C ASN A 215 0.18 11.67 -8.98
N ILE A 216 -1.05 11.93 -9.42
CA ILE A 216 -1.90 10.94 -10.09
C ILE A 216 -1.58 10.95 -11.58
N ALA A 217 -0.87 9.91 -12.01
CA ALA A 217 -0.52 9.68 -13.41
C ALA A 217 -1.69 9.08 -14.20
N GLY A 218 -2.65 8.47 -13.51
CA GLY A 218 -3.95 8.13 -14.08
C GLY A 218 -4.94 7.58 -13.07
N SER A 219 -6.21 7.60 -13.40
CA SER A 219 -7.26 7.07 -12.52
C SER A 219 -8.46 6.53 -13.28
N PHE A 220 -9.14 5.55 -12.68
CA PHE A 220 -10.38 4.98 -13.17
C PHE A 220 -11.40 4.96 -12.04
N MET A 221 -12.47 5.75 -12.15
CA MET A 221 -13.57 5.75 -11.19
C MET A 221 -14.63 4.73 -11.62
N PHE A 222 -15.08 3.90 -10.68
CA PHE A 222 -16.19 2.99 -10.91
C PHE A 222 -17.50 3.77 -11.11
N PRO A 223 -18.47 3.21 -11.85
CA PRO A 223 -19.81 3.78 -11.94
C PRO A 223 -20.47 3.89 -10.56
N SER A 224 -21.54 4.69 -10.47
CA SER A 224 -22.31 4.80 -9.23
C SER A 224 -22.78 3.42 -8.71
N ASN A 225 -22.73 3.23 -7.39
CA ASN A 225 -23.02 1.97 -6.70
C ASN A 225 -22.19 0.76 -7.16
N CYS A 226 -21.03 1.01 -7.79
CA CYS A 226 -20.06 -0.02 -8.12
C CYS A 226 -18.82 0.15 -7.25
N PHE A 227 -18.37 -0.93 -6.64
CA PHE A 227 -17.23 -0.93 -5.73
C PHE A 227 -16.31 -2.10 -6.02
N GLY A 228 -15.01 -1.89 -5.83
CA GLY A 228 -14.00 -2.91 -6.12
C GLY A 228 -13.17 -3.29 -4.89
N GLY A 229 -11.92 -3.66 -5.16
CA GLY A 229 -10.92 -4.02 -4.16
C GLY A 229 -9.51 -3.73 -4.67
N GLU A 230 -8.56 -4.56 -4.28
CA GLU A 230 -7.16 -4.42 -4.67
C GLU A 230 -6.99 -4.43 -6.22
N PRO A 231 -6.35 -3.40 -6.81
CA PRO A 231 -5.85 -3.46 -8.17
C PRO A 231 -4.54 -4.25 -8.25
N MET A 232 -4.42 -5.07 -9.27
CA MET A 232 -3.25 -5.91 -9.50
C MET A 232 -2.60 -5.57 -10.84
N PHE A 233 -1.35 -5.13 -10.80
CA PHE A 233 -0.58 -4.86 -12.01
C PHE A 233 0.00 -6.15 -12.61
N VAL A 234 -0.17 -6.32 -13.92
CA VAL A 234 0.33 -7.46 -14.69
C VAL A 234 1.17 -6.95 -15.87
N PRO A 235 2.51 -7.13 -15.85
CA PRO A 235 3.35 -6.65 -16.92
C PRO A 235 3.10 -7.42 -18.22
N ARG A 236 3.00 -6.71 -19.35
CA ARG A 236 2.65 -7.25 -20.68
C ARG A 236 3.57 -8.41 -21.08
N CYS A 237 4.87 -8.27 -20.83
CA CYS A 237 5.87 -9.28 -21.14
C CYS A 237 6.92 -9.40 -20.02
N GLN A 238 7.81 -10.39 -20.10
CA GLN A 238 8.94 -10.55 -19.18
C GLN A 238 10.18 -9.77 -19.62
N ASN A 239 10.10 -8.95 -20.67
CA ASN A 239 11.21 -8.10 -21.09
C ASN A 239 11.65 -7.18 -19.92
N PRO A 240 12.91 -7.22 -19.49
CA PRO A 240 13.46 -6.29 -18.50
C PRO A 240 13.50 -4.84 -18.98
N GLU A 241 13.65 -4.63 -20.29
CA GLU A 241 13.72 -3.31 -20.94
C GLU A 241 12.35 -2.68 -21.19
N ALA A 242 11.25 -3.36 -20.81
CA ALA A 242 9.93 -2.77 -20.93
C ALA A 242 9.76 -1.64 -19.92
N GLU A 243 9.05 -0.58 -20.33
CA GLU A 243 8.68 0.51 -19.42
C GLU A 243 7.96 -0.04 -18.19
N GLU A 244 8.17 0.59 -17.04
CA GLU A 244 7.68 0.12 -15.74
C GLU A 244 6.16 -0.13 -15.72
N ASP A 245 5.40 0.70 -16.43
CA ASP A 245 3.95 0.66 -16.54
C ASP A 245 3.43 -0.04 -17.80
N ASP A 246 4.29 -0.69 -18.61
CA ASP A 246 3.85 -1.49 -19.76
C ASP A 246 3.17 -2.80 -19.32
N GLY A 247 1.87 -2.70 -19.09
CA GLY A 247 1.07 -3.81 -18.64
C GLY A 247 -0.40 -3.46 -18.53
N TYR A 248 -1.07 -4.23 -17.68
CA TYR A 248 -2.49 -4.13 -17.42
C TYR A 248 -2.73 -4.03 -15.92
N VAL A 249 -3.80 -3.35 -15.52
CA VAL A 249 -4.32 -3.41 -14.16
C VAL A 249 -5.59 -4.26 -14.16
N LEU A 250 -5.62 -5.29 -13.32
CA LEU A 250 -6.76 -6.16 -13.12
C LEU A 250 -7.44 -5.81 -11.81
N THR A 251 -8.76 -5.71 -11.79
CA THR A 251 -9.52 -5.48 -10.55
C THR A 251 -10.93 -6.04 -10.67
N PHE A 252 -11.47 -6.58 -9.57
CA PHE A 252 -12.89 -6.92 -9.51
C PHE A 252 -13.73 -5.69 -9.19
N MET A 253 -14.89 -5.60 -9.83
CA MET A 253 -15.92 -4.61 -9.56
C MET A 253 -17.23 -5.33 -9.26
N TYR A 254 -17.91 -4.93 -8.19
CA TYR A 254 -19.23 -5.39 -7.80
C TYR A 254 -20.23 -4.25 -7.90
N ASN A 255 -21.29 -4.46 -8.68
CA ASN A 255 -22.38 -3.52 -8.83
C ASN A 255 -23.50 -3.86 -7.83
N GLU A 256 -23.63 -3.05 -6.78
CA GLU A 256 -24.63 -3.25 -5.71
C GLU A 256 -26.07 -3.11 -6.21
N SER A 257 -26.31 -2.32 -7.26
CA SER A 257 -27.65 -2.14 -7.84
C SER A 257 -28.14 -3.37 -8.60
N THR A 258 -27.25 -4.16 -9.18
CA THR A 258 -27.60 -5.33 -10.01
C THR A 258 -27.18 -6.67 -9.41
N GLY A 259 -26.37 -6.66 -8.35
CA GLY A 259 -25.82 -7.86 -7.72
C GLY A 259 -24.78 -8.60 -8.58
N ARG A 260 -24.20 -7.94 -9.59
CA ARG A 260 -23.28 -8.56 -10.56
C ARG A 260 -21.83 -8.16 -10.30
N SER A 261 -20.92 -9.10 -10.56
CA SER A 261 -19.47 -8.88 -10.48
C SER A 261 -18.83 -8.99 -11.86
N GLU A 262 -17.83 -8.15 -12.09
CA GLU A 262 -17.03 -8.11 -13.32
C GLU A 262 -15.54 -8.06 -12.95
N LEU A 263 -14.70 -8.76 -13.72
CA LEU A 263 -13.25 -8.56 -13.71
C LEU A 263 -12.92 -7.54 -14.80
N LEU A 264 -12.37 -6.40 -14.41
CA LEU A 264 -11.97 -5.35 -15.33
C LEU A 264 -10.50 -5.51 -15.71
N VAL A 265 -10.20 -5.23 -16.98
CA VAL A 265 -8.84 -5.13 -17.51
C VAL A 265 -8.64 -3.71 -17.99
N LEU A 266 -7.70 -3.02 -17.35
CA LEU A 266 -7.38 -1.62 -17.62
C LEU A 266 -5.99 -1.51 -18.25
N ASP A 267 -5.81 -0.62 -19.22
CA ASP A 267 -4.48 -0.29 -19.76
C ASP A 267 -3.70 0.57 -18.77
N ALA A 268 -2.58 0.05 -18.27
CA ALA A 268 -1.78 0.71 -17.24
C ALA A 268 -1.00 1.93 -17.75
N ARG A 269 -0.78 2.06 -19.06
CA ARG A 269 -0.13 3.24 -19.67
C ARG A 269 -1.09 4.39 -19.92
N SER A 270 -2.39 4.08 -20.00
CA SER A 270 -3.41 5.10 -20.22
C SER A 270 -3.52 6.05 -19.01
N PRO A 271 -3.52 7.39 -19.23
CA PRO A 271 -3.71 8.37 -18.16
C PRO A 271 -5.12 8.33 -17.56
N SER A 272 -6.07 7.63 -18.20
CA SER A 272 -7.41 7.39 -17.66
C SER A 272 -7.62 5.94 -17.22
N LEU A 273 -6.53 5.13 -17.16
CA LEU A 273 -6.59 3.69 -16.93
C LEU A 273 -7.71 3.05 -17.77
N GLN A 274 -7.69 3.33 -19.08
CA GLN A 274 -8.76 2.96 -19.99
C GLN A 274 -9.13 1.48 -19.85
N MET A 275 -10.41 1.21 -19.63
CA MET A 275 -10.95 -0.15 -19.62
C MET A 275 -10.92 -0.73 -21.04
N ILE A 276 -10.11 -1.76 -21.24
CA ILE A 276 -9.96 -2.45 -22.53
C ILE A 276 -10.79 -3.74 -22.61
N ALA A 277 -11.14 -4.32 -21.46
CA ALA A 277 -12.06 -5.44 -21.38
C ALA A 277 -12.80 -5.46 -20.03
N SER A 278 -14.01 -6.02 -20.05
CA SER A 278 -14.75 -6.41 -18.85
C SER A 278 -15.23 -7.86 -19.02
N ILE A 279 -14.91 -8.71 -18.04
CA ILE A 279 -15.30 -10.11 -17.99
C ILE A 279 -16.40 -10.26 -16.95
N LYS A 280 -17.61 -10.58 -17.39
CA LYS A 280 -18.75 -10.83 -16.51
C LYS A 280 -18.56 -12.14 -15.75
N ILE A 281 -18.66 -12.09 -14.43
CA ILE A 281 -18.58 -13.28 -13.58
C ILE A 281 -20.00 -13.79 -13.34
N PRO A 282 -20.28 -15.10 -13.54
CA PRO A 282 -21.63 -15.66 -13.41
C PRO A 282 -22.17 -15.63 -11.97
N THR A 283 -21.29 -15.46 -10.99
CA THR A 283 -21.60 -15.42 -9.56
C THR A 283 -21.00 -14.18 -8.90
N ARG A 284 -21.59 -13.75 -7.78
CA ARG A 284 -21.04 -12.67 -6.97
C ARG A 284 -19.66 -13.03 -6.46
N VAL A 285 -18.69 -12.16 -6.73
CA VAL A 285 -17.38 -12.14 -6.05
C VAL A 285 -17.54 -11.22 -4.84
N PRO A 286 -17.41 -11.71 -3.59
CA PRO A 286 -17.48 -10.87 -2.40
C PRO A 286 -16.24 -9.95 -2.30
N TYR A 287 -16.30 -8.95 -1.44
CA TYR A 287 -15.11 -8.16 -1.10
C TYR A 287 -14.02 -9.08 -0.55
N GLY A 288 -12.81 -8.94 -1.08
CA GLY A 288 -11.65 -9.74 -0.73
C GLY A 288 -10.50 -8.88 -0.23
N PHE A 289 -9.36 -9.53 -0.01
CA PHE A 289 -8.10 -8.90 0.43
C PHE A 289 -7.10 -8.91 -0.74
N HIS A 290 -5.97 -9.58 -0.57
CA HIS A 290 -4.88 -9.61 -1.54
C HIS A 290 -5.05 -10.68 -2.62
N GLY A 291 -4.75 -10.31 -3.86
CA GLY A 291 -4.70 -11.16 -5.03
C GLY A 291 -3.29 -11.29 -5.59
N THR A 292 -3.09 -12.32 -6.42
CA THR A 292 -1.83 -12.50 -7.15
C THR A 292 -2.10 -13.02 -8.55
N PHE A 293 -1.23 -12.66 -9.49
CA PHE A 293 -1.26 -13.17 -10.86
C PHE A 293 -0.15 -14.19 -11.01
N ILE A 294 -0.50 -15.36 -11.55
CA ILE A 294 0.45 -16.44 -11.82
C ILE A 294 0.48 -16.66 -13.33
N ARG A 295 1.66 -16.57 -13.93
CA ARG A 295 1.84 -16.83 -15.36
C ARG A 295 1.71 -18.32 -15.65
N GLU A 296 1.35 -18.64 -16.89
CA GLU A 296 1.32 -20.04 -17.35
C GLU A 296 2.68 -20.75 -17.15
N SER A 297 3.80 -20.04 -17.41
CA SER A 297 5.15 -20.57 -17.20
C SER A 297 5.47 -20.86 -15.72
N GLU A 298 4.91 -20.09 -14.79
CA GLU A 298 5.02 -20.32 -13.35
C GLU A 298 4.20 -21.54 -12.93
N LEU A 299 2.94 -21.64 -13.38
CA LEU A 299 2.07 -22.79 -13.11
C LEU A 299 2.65 -24.09 -13.67
N LYS A 300 3.26 -24.06 -14.87
CA LYS A 300 3.92 -25.24 -15.45
C LYS A 300 5.06 -25.78 -14.59
N ARG A 301 5.73 -24.93 -13.79
CA ARG A 301 6.79 -25.35 -12.85
C ARG A 301 6.24 -26.02 -11.59
N GLN A 302 4.96 -25.83 -11.26
CA GLN A 302 4.34 -26.43 -10.07
C GLN A 302 4.19 -27.96 -10.18
N LYS A 303 4.22 -28.53 -11.39
CA LYS A 303 4.00 -29.96 -11.66
C LYS A 303 5.28 -30.81 -11.72
N LYS A 304 6.35 -30.44 -11.01
CA LYS A 304 7.55 -31.28 -10.89
C LYS A 304 7.95 -31.47 -9.44
#